data_AF-A0A9E4WNH5-F1
#
_entry.id   AF-A0A9E4WNH5-F1
#
_cell.length_a   1.000
_cell.length_b   1.000
_cell.length_c   1.000
_cell.angle_alpha   90.00
_cell.angle_beta   90.00
_cell.angle_gamma   90.00
#
_symmetry.space_group_name_H-M   'P 1'
#
loop_
_entity.id
_entity.type
_entity.pdbx_description
1 polymer ?
#
loop_
_entity_poly.entity_id
_entity_poly.type
_entity_poly.pdbx_seq_one_letter_code
_entity_poly.pdbx_strand_id
1 'polypeptide(L)'
;MSTMRVRFVALLIAAVAVLMTATQFATFETYSVNVRALLVSEETENVTAPTPVPVPVPNVFISPSAQITTASTVSVDIRVADAIDLGAYEFTLSWDDAILSFISANDGAFLGSTGRPVICSPPTSGAGTVSFGCWTTGDQAGPDGDDILTETIRFSTLAGGESLLTLSIVSLSATGGSPLEVTTTDGSITFDAPATVTLTPIETPVPTTTNTPVPPTNTPVPPTDAPAPTSTPSPPPDVPNDPPAPTATAEITVTTTDTPTPTEVSP
;
A
#
# COMPACT_ATOMS: atom_id res chain seq x y z
N MET A 1 -10.74 -30.04 -85.13
CA MET A 1 -12.09 -29.97 -84.52
C MET A 1 -12.22 -30.66 -83.15
N SER A 2 -11.26 -31.48 -82.68
CA SER A 2 -11.38 -32.19 -81.38
C SER A 2 -10.98 -31.34 -80.16
N THR A 3 -9.91 -30.55 -80.26
CA THR A 3 -9.35 -29.80 -79.12
C THR A 3 -10.20 -28.60 -78.66
N MET A 4 -11.01 -28.02 -79.55
CA MET A 4 -11.88 -26.89 -79.25
C MET A 4 -13.16 -27.33 -78.53
N ARG A 5 -13.64 -28.55 -78.77
CA ARG A 5 -14.81 -29.14 -78.07
C ARG A 5 -14.47 -29.52 -76.63
N VAL A 6 -13.26 -30.02 -76.37
CA VAL A 6 -12.81 -30.39 -75.02
C VAL A 6 -12.60 -29.15 -74.13
N ARG A 7 -12.05 -28.06 -74.69
CA ARG A 7 -11.90 -26.78 -73.96
C ARG A 7 -13.22 -26.08 -73.68
N PHE A 8 -14.20 -26.19 -74.57
CA PHE A 8 -15.54 -25.64 -74.35
C PHE A 8 -16.31 -26.41 -73.26
N VAL A 9 -16.19 -27.74 -73.24
CA VAL A 9 -16.82 -28.58 -72.21
C VAL A 9 -16.19 -28.37 -70.83
N ALA A 10 -14.86 -28.22 -70.75
CA ALA A 10 -14.19 -27.93 -69.47
C ALA A 10 -14.54 -26.54 -68.91
N LEU A 11 -14.68 -25.52 -69.77
CA LEU A 11 -15.10 -24.17 -69.36
C LEU A 11 -16.58 -24.15 -68.93
N LEU A 12 -17.44 -24.94 -69.60
CA LEU A 12 -18.85 -25.09 -69.23
C LEU A 12 -19.01 -25.80 -67.87
N ILE A 13 -18.19 -26.83 -67.60
CA ILE A 13 -18.21 -27.55 -66.31
C ILE A 13 -17.71 -26.65 -65.16
N ALA A 14 -16.65 -25.86 -65.39
CA ALA A 14 -16.16 -24.90 -64.39
C ALA A 14 -17.16 -23.77 -64.11
N ALA A 15 -17.83 -23.25 -65.15
CA ALA A 15 -18.87 -22.23 -65.00
C ALA A 15 -20.12 -22.79 -64.28
N VAL A 16 -20.52 -24.03 -64.55
CA VAL A 16 -21.63 -24.71 -63.85
C VAL A 16 -21.27 -25.01 -62.39
N ALA A 17 -20.02 -25.35 -62.08
CA ALA A 17 -19.58 -25.57 -60.70
C ALA A 17 -19.55 -24.27 -59.86
N VAL A 18 -19.14 -23.14 -60.45
CA VAL A 18 -19.18 -21.82 -59.79
C VAL A 18 -20.62 -21.30 -59.64
N LEU A 19 -21.50 -21.59 -60.61
CA LEU A 19 -22.92 -21.26 -60.50
C LEU A 19 -23.63 -22.13 -59.44
N MET A 20 -23.26 -23.41 -59.30
CA MET A 20 -23.82 -24.30 -58.27
C MET A 20 -23.37 -23.92 -56.85
N THR A 21 -22.14 -23.45 -56.63
CA THR A 21 -21.70 -23.00 -55.30
C THR A 21 -22.30 -21.64 -54.91
N ALA A 22 -22.44 -20.70 -55.84
CA ALA A 22 -23.07 -19.41 -55.55
C ALA A 22 -24.58 -19.54 -55.21
N THR A 23 -25.27 -20.52 -55.80
CA THR A 23 -26.69 -20.80 -55.51
C THR A 23 -26.87 -21.50 -54.15
N GLN A 24 -25.86 -22.24 -53.67
CA GLN A 24 -25.88 -22.92 -52.37
C GLN A 24 -25.66 -21.96 -51.19
N PHE A 25 -24.91 -20.87 -51.37
CA PHE A 25 -24.74 -19.85 -50.33
C PHE A 25 -25.99 -18.98 -50.13
N ALA A 26 -26.68 -18.59 -51.21
CA ALA A 26 -27.89 -17.75 -51.10
C ALA A 26 -29.12 -18.49 -50.56
N THR A 27 -29.18 -19.81 -50.70
CA THR A 27 -30.28 -20.63 -50.14
C THR A 27 -30.10 -20.95 -48.66
N PHE A 28 -28.87 -20.92 -48.12
CA PHE A 28 -28.63 -21.19 -46.70
C PHE A 28 -28.97 -19.99 -45.80
N GLU A 29 -28.75 -18.76 -46.29
CA GLU A 29 -29.17 -17.54 -45.58
C GLU A 29 -30.70 -17.40 -45.48
N THR A 30 -31.44 -17.92 -46.47
CA THR A 30 -32.92 -17.80 -46.47
C THR A 30 -33.61 -18.94 -45.70
N TYR A 31 -32.99 -20.13 -45.57
CA TYR A 31 -33.59 -21.28 -44.88
C TYR A 31 -33.45 -21.22 -43.35
N SER A 32 -32.39 -20.59 -42.84
CA SER A 32 -32.13 -20.47 -41.40
C SER A 32 -33.09 -19.51 -40.70
N VAL A 33 -33.65 -18.54 -41.44
CA VAL A 33 -34.60 -17.55 -40.91
C VAL A 33 -36.00 -18.15 -40.76
N ASN A 34 -36.42 -19.06 -41.66
CA ASN A 34 -37.81 -19.53 -41.71
C ASN A 34 -38.10 -20.80 -40.89
N VAL A 35 -37.08 -21.58 -40.50
CA VAL A 35 -37.29 -22.78 -39.66
C VAL A 35 -37.35 -22.43 -38.16
N ARG A 36 -36.79 -21.29 -37.73
CA ARG A 36 -36.98 -20.79 -36.35
C ARG A 36 -38.34 -20.11 -36.13
N ALA A 37 -39.05 -19.74 -37.18
CA ALA A 37 -40.36 -19.08 -37.08
C ALA A 37 -41.55 -20.06 -36.91
N LEU A 38 -41.35 -21.37 -37.10
CA LEU A 38 -42.47 -22.34 -37.13
C LEU A 38 -42.61 -23.21 -35.86
N LEU A 39 -41.76 -23.02 -34.84
CA LEU A 39 -41.84 -23.75 -33.55
C LEU A 39 -42.01 -22.82 -32.35
N VAL A 40 -42.72 -21.71 -32.52
CA VAL A 40 -43.22 -20.94 -31.38
C VAL A 40 -44.70 -20.66 -31.65
N SER A 41 -45.54 -21.62 -31.27
CA SER A 41 -46.90 -21.31 -30.88
C SER A 41 -46.80 -20.43 -29.64
N GLU A 42 -46.93 -19.11 -29.85
CA GLU A 42 -47.00 -18.10 -28.80
C GLU A 42 -48.23 -18.36 -27.92
N GLU A 43 -48.04 -19.12 -26.86
CA GLU A 43 -48.70 -18.79 -25.60
C GLU A 43 -48.02 -17.50 -25.12
N THR A 44 -48.69 -16.38 -25.29
CA THR A 44 -48.23 -15.06 -24.86
C THR A 44 -48.30 -14.97 -23.33
N GLU A 45 -47.50 -15.78 -22.64
CA GLU A 45 -47.01 -15.37 -21.33
C GLU A 45 -46.07 -14.20 -21.60
N ASN A 46 -46.45 -13.02 -21.10
CA ASN A 46 -45.61 -11.84 -21.07
C ASN A 46 -44.41 -12.11 -20.14
N VAL A 47 -43.44 -12.91 -20.61
CA VAL A 47 -42.18 -13.17 -19.93
C VAL A 47 -41.38 -11.88 -20.04
N THR A 48 -41.56 -11.03 -19.04
CA THR A 48 -40.75 -9.84 -18.85
C THR A 48 -39.29 -10.30 -18.87
N ALA A 49 -38.49 -9.81 -19.81
CA ALA A 49 -37.06 -10.11 -19.84
C ALA A 49 -36.48 -9.84 -18.43
N PRO A 50 -35.64 -10.73 -17.87
CA PRO A 50 -35.05 -10.47 -16.57
C PRO A 50 -34.35 -9.12 -16.62
N THR A 51 -34.75 -8.20 -15.74
CA THR A 51 -34.03 -6.95 -15.56
C THR A 51 -32.57 -7.30 -15.27
N PRO A 52 -31.58 -6.74 -15.99
CA PRO A 52 -30.19 -7.01 -15.67
C PRO A 52 -29.96 -6.64 -14.21
N VAL A 53 -29.49 -7.61 -13.41
CA VAL A 53 -29.12 -7.35 -12.02
C VAL A 53 -27.96 -6.35 -12.07
N PRO A 54 -28.07 -5.19 -11.40
CA PRO A 54 -26.96 -4.25 -11.34
C PRO A 54 -25.77 -4.94 -10.69
N VAL A 55 -24.63 -4.96 -11.39
CA VAL A 55 -23.37 -5.44 -10.84
C VAL A 55 -22.95 -4.43 -9.76
N PRO A 56 -22.77 -4.86 -8.50
CA PRO A 56 -22.34 -3.94 -7.46
C PRO A 56 -20.91 -3.46 -7.76
N VAL A 57 -20.62 -2.22 -7.41
CA VAL A 57 -19.31 -1.60 -7.59
C VAL A 57 -18.57 -1.70 -6.26
N PRO A 58 -17.41 -2.40 -6.21
CA PRO A 58 -16.63 -2.50 -4.99
C PRO A 58 -16.24 -1.14 -4.42
N ASN A 59 -16.28 -1.01 -3.09
CA ASN A 59 -15.81 0.17 -2.38
C ASN A 59 -14.59 -0.17 -1.51
N VAL A 60 -13.47 0.54 -1.70
CA VAL A 60 -12.29 0.42 -0.85
C VAL A 60 -12.27 1.55 0.17
N PHE A 61 -12.19 1.24 1.45
CA PHE A 61 -12.35 2.22 2.51
C PHE A 61 -11.41 2.01 3.68
N ILE A 62 -11.12 3.10 4.38
CA ILE A 62 -10.31 3.10 5.60
C ILE A 62 -11.19 2.78 6.81
N SER A 63 -10.74 1.85 7.66
CA SER A 63 -11.42 1.46 8.89
C SER A 63 -10.46 1.51 10.09
N PRO A 64 -10.82 2.20 11.18
CA PRO A 64 -11.96 3.11 11.30
C PRO A 64 -11.86 4.32 10.36
N SER A 65 -12.99 4.88 9.95
CA SER A 65 -13.01 6.06 9.07
C SER A 65 -12.56 7.35 9.78
N ALA A 66 -12.66 7.39 11.11
CA ALA A 66 -12.07 8.43 11.93
C ALA A 66 -11.61 7.85 13.26
N GLN A 67 -10.43 8.24 13.71
CA GLN A 67 -9.89 7.80 15.00
C GLN A 67 -9.24 8.96 15.74
N ILE A 68 -9.47 9.04 17.05
CA ILE A 68 -8.74 9.90 17.97
C ILE A 68 -7.87 9.00 18.84
N THR A 69 -6.59 9.33 18.99
CA THR A 69 -5.63 8.53 19.77
C THR A 69 -4.63 9.39 20.52
N THR A 70 -4.20 8.93 21.69
CA THR A 70 -3.07 9.47 22.45
C THR A 70 -1.88 8.49 22.47
N ALA A 71 -2.00 7.37 21.75
CA ALA A 71 -0.98 6.32 21.72
C ALA A 71 0.15 6.72 20.75
N SER A 72 1.38 6.34 21.09
CA SER A 72 2.57 6.57 20.25
C SER A 72 2.54 5.80 18.91
N THR A 73 1.65 4.82 18.80
CA THR A 73 1.44 4.02 17.60
C THR A 73 -0.04 3.82 17.38
N VAL A 74 -0.46 3.94 16.13
CA VAL A 74 -1.85 3.80 15.68
C VAL A 74 -1.91 2.88 14.47
N SER A 75 -3.02 2.18 14.32
CA SER A 75 -3.25 1.26 13.20
C SER A 75 -4.58 1.55 12.53
N VAL A 76 -4.63 1.37 11.22
CA VAL A 76 -5.85 1.39 10.41
C VAL A 76 -5.84 0.22 9.44
N ASP A 77 -7.02 -0.22 9.05
CA ASP A 77 -7.21 -1.27 8.04
C ASP A 77 -7.71 -0.67 6.74
N ILE A 78 -7.29 -1.25 5.62
CA ILE A 78 -7.92 -1.00 4.32
C ILE A 78 -8.86 -2.16 4.04
N ARG A 79 -10.13 -1.84 3.84
CA ARG A 79 -11.20 -2.81 3.65
C ARG A 79 -11.83 -2.66 2.28
N VAL A 80 -12.41 -3.72 1.78
CA VAL A 80 -13.25 -3.74 0.58
C VAL A 80 -14.66 -4.12 0.96
N ALA A 81 -15.63 -3.51 0.30
CA ALA A 81 -17.02 -3.96 0.29
C ALA A 81 -17.43 -4.32 -1.14
N ASP A 82 -18.35 -5.26 -1.28
CA ASP A 82 -18.94 -5.71 -2.54
C ASP A 82 -17.92 -6.17 -3.59
N ALA A 83 -16.82 -6.80 -3.16
CA ALA A 83 -15.85 -7.39 -4.09
C ALA A 83 -16.49 -8.53 -4.90
N ILE A 84 -16.07 -8.69 -6.15
CA ILE A 84 -16.48 -9.81 -7.00
C ILE A 84 -15.24 -10.41 -7.66
N ASP A 85 -15.02 -11.70 -7.47
CA ASP A 85 -13.92 -12.50 -8.04
C ASP A 85 -12.55 -11.81 -7.87
N LEU A 86 -12.27 -11.24 -6.70
CA LEU A 86 -11.10 -10.36 -6.53
C LEU A 86 -9.78 -11.13 -6.71
N GLY A 87 -8.96 -10.71 -7.67
CA GLY A 87 -7.68 -11.35 -8.00
C GLY A 87 -6.45 -10.55 -7.58
N ALA A 88 -6.55 -9.22 -7.57
CA ALA A 88 -5.47 -8.34 -7.14
C ALA A 88 -6.00 -6.98 -6.66
N TYR A 89 -5.21 -6.32 -5.83
CA TYR A 89 -5.41 -4.94 -5.45
C TYR A 89 -4.09 -4.17 -5.41
N GLU A 90 -4.16 -2.88 -5.67
CA GLU A 90 -3.08 -1.91 -5.43
C GLU A 90 -3.70 -0.59 -4.95
N PHE A 91 -3.01 0.10 -4.05
CA PHE A 91 -3.37 1.45 -3.63
C PHE A 91 -2.13 2.26 -3.24
N THR A 92 -2.28 3.57 -3.27
CA THR A 92 -1.40 4.54 -2.62
C THR A 92 -2.17 5.27 -1.52
N LEU A 93 -1.69 5.15 -0.28
CA LEU A 93 -2.20 5.87 0.87
C LEU A 93 -1.32 7.08 1.17
N SER A 94 -1.92 8.24 1.35
CA SER A 94 -1.22 9.47 1.76
C SER A 94 -1.68 10.01 3.11
N TRP A 95 -0.78 10.67 3.83
CA TRP A 95 -1.00 11.28 5.14
C TRP A 95 -0.12 12.51 5.36
N ASP A 96 -0.39 13.29 6.41
CA ASP A 96 0.49 14.38 6.87
C ASP A 96 1.72 13.81 7.61
N ASP A 97 2.90 13.93 7.00
CA ASP A 97 4.17 13.39 7.49
C ASP A 97 4.78 14.17 8.65
N ALA A 98 4.24 15.34 8.99
CA ALA A 98 4.57 16.05 10.23
C ALA A 98 3.84 15.44 11.44
N ILE A 99 2.72 14.73 11.22
CA ILE A 99 1.87 14.15 12.26
C ILE A 99 2.10 12.65 12.39
N LEU A 100 2.26 11.92 11.28
CA LEU A 100 2.39 10.46 11.27
C LEU A 100 3.63 10.01 10.49
N SER A 101 4.25 8.92 10.94
CA SER A 101 5.33 8.23 10.23
C SER A 101 4.97 6.77 10.00
N PHE A 102 5.09 6.30 8.77
CA PHE A 102 4.77 4.92 8.38
C PHE A 102 5.73 3.91 9.01
N ILE A 103 5.18 2.79 9.49
CA ILE A 103 5.93 1.67 10.08
C ILE A 103 5.84 0.43 9.20
N SER A 104 4.62 -0.03 8.89
CA SER A 104 4.39 -1.29 8.18
C SER A 104 3.00 -1.36 7.55
N ALA A 105 2.87 -2.21 6.53
CA ALA A 105 1.60 -2.64 5.94
C ALA A 105 1.70 -4.13 5.62
N ASN A 106 0.63 -4.88 5.87
CA ASN A 106 0.58 -6.33 5.70
C ASN A 106 -0.72 -6.74 5.00
N ASP A 107 -0.68 -7.79 4.18
CA ASP A 107 -1.88 -8.35 3.55
C ASP A 107 -2.89 -8.83 4.60
N GLY A 108 -4.18 -8.59 4.33
CA GLY A 108 -5.30 -8.94 5.22
C GLY A 108 -5.86 -10.34 5.00
N ALA A 109 -5.18 -11.18 4.21
CA ALA A 109 -5.55 -12.56 3.89
C ALA A 109 -6.83 -12.75 3.05
N PHE A 110 -7.62 -11.71 2.79
CA PHE A 110 -8.86 -11.83 2.00
C PHE A 110 -8.62 -12.45 0.63
N LEU A 111 -7.61 -11.98 -0.12
CA LEU A 111 -7.21 -12.53 -1.42
C LEU A 111 -6.95 -14.05 -1.39
N GLY A 112 -6.41 -14.56 -0.28
CA GLY A 112 -6.08 -15.98 -0.11
C GLY A 112 -7.22 -16.83 0.43
N SER A 113 -8.37 -16.24 0.78
CA SER A 113 -9.46 -16.92 1.49
C SER A 113 -10.12 -18.05 0.69
N THR A 114 -10.01 -18.03 -0.65
CA THR A 114 -10.48 -19.11 -1.54
C THR A 114 -9.43 -20.20 -1.79
N GLY A 115 -8.30 -20.16 -1.07
CA GLY A 115 -7.19 -21.10 -1.22
C GLY A 115 -6.20 -20.72 -2.34
N ARG A 116 -6.30 -19.50 -2.87
CA ARG A 116 -5.36 -18.97 -3.85
C ARG A 116 -4.02 -18.60 -3.21
N PRO A 117 -2.86 -18.92 -3.82
CA PRO A 117 -1.58 -18.38 -3.40
C PRO A 117 -1.52 -16.86 -3.62
N VAL A 118 -1.19 -16.11 -2.57
CA VAL A 118 -1.05 -14.65 -2.56
C VAL A 118 0.42 -14.27 -2.68
N ILE A 119 0.71 -13.25 -3.49
CA ILE A 119 2.03 -12.64 -3.63
C ILE A 119 1.84 -11.14 -3.46
N CYS A 120 2.65 -10.53 -2.59
CA CYS A 120 2.62 -9.10 -2.33
C CYS A 120 3.96 -8.45 -2.66
N SER A 121 3.91 -7.25 -3.21
CA SER A 121 5.09 -6.40 -3.34
C SER A 121 5.44 -5.82 -1.97
N PRO A 122 6.74 -5.66 -1.63
CA PRO A 122 7.14 -4.89 -0.46
C PRO A 122 6.53 -3.47 -0.51
N PRO A 123 6.03 -2.94 0.61
CA PRO A 123 5.53 -1.56 0.64
C PRO A 123 6.61 -0.57 0.20
N THR A 124 6.26 0.33 -0.72
CA THR A 124 7.14 1.41 -1.15
C THR A 124 6.70 2.70 -0.48
N SER A 125 7.47 3.19 0.49
CA SER A 125 7.14 4.40 1.25
C SER A 125 7.98 5.60 0.81
N GLY A 126 7.38 6.78 0.94
CA GLY A 126 7.98 8.09 0.74
C GLY A 126 7.50 9.07 1.81
N ALA A 127 7.83 10.35 1.67
CA ALA A 127 7.34 11.40 2.58
C ALA A 127 5.82 11.52 2.44
N GLY A 128 5.08 11.12 3.49
CA GLY A 128 3.62 11.22 3.55
C GLY A 128 2.87 10.26 2.61
N THR A 129 3.52 9.24 2.05
CA THR A 129 2.88 8.30 1.11
C THR A 129 3.40 6.88 1.23
N VAL A 130 2.55 5.88 1.01
CA VAL A 130 2.94 4.48 0.83
C VAL A 130 2.12 3.83 -0.27
N SER A 131 2.77 3.09 -1.17
CA SER A 131 2.11 2.22 -2.13
C SER A 131 2.26 0.75 -1.71
N PHE A 132 1.15 0.02 -1.78
CA PHE A 132 1.11 -1.41 -1.45
C PHE A 132 0.14 -2.14 -2.39
N GLY A 133 0.49 -3.37 -2.75
CA GLY A 133 -0.31 -4.17 -3.66
C GLY A 133 0.01 -5.65 -3.57
N CYS A 134 -1.03 -6.45 -3.77
CA CYS A 134 -0.99 -7.90 -3.73
C CYS A 134 -1.82 -8.49 -4.87
N TRP A 135 -1.41 -9.65 -5.36
CA TRP A 135 -2.12 -10.39 -6.39
C TRP A 135 -2.08 -11.88 -6.09
N THR A 136 -2.97 -12.62 -6.74
CA THR A 136 -3.09 -14.07 -6.56
C THR A 136 -2.82 -14.82 -7.84
N THR A 137 -2.46 -16.10 -7.70
CA THR A 137 -2.26 -17.03 -8.83
C THR A 137 -3.20 -18.24 -8.70
N GLY A 138 -3.28 -19.07 -9.75
CA GLY A 138 -4.13 -20.26 -9.78
C GLY A 138 -5.43 -20.05 -10.58
N ASP A 139 -6.27 -21.09 -10.56
CA ASP A 139 -7.47 -21.21 -11.40
C ASP A 139 -8.79 -21.11 -10.61
N GLN A 140 -8.70 -21.10 -9.27
CA GLN A 140 -9.85 -20.89 -8.39
C GLN A 140 -10.41 -19.48 -8.58
N ALA A 141 -11.71 -19.31 -8.36
CA ALA A 141 -12.32 -18.00 -8.26
C ALA A 141 -11.72 -17.21 -7.08
N GLY A 142 -11.69 -15.88 -7.23
CA GLY A 142 -11.36 -14.94 -6.18
C GLY A 142 -12.51 -14.84 -5.18
N PRO A 143 -12.26 -14.29 -4.00
CA PRO A 143 -13.31 -14.04 -3.03
C PRO A 143 -14.31 -12.98 -3.51
N ASP A 144 -15.56 -13.18 -3.09
CA ASP A 144 -16.63 -12.19 -3.20
C ASP A 144 -16.96 -11.62 -1.82
N GLY A 145 -17.50 -10.40 -1.79
CA GLY A 145 -18.04 -9.76 -0.58
C GLY A 145 -17.11 -8.77 0.12
N ASP A 146 -17.26 -8.67 1.43
CA ASP A 146 -16.65 -7.63 2.26
C ASP A 146 -15.57 -8.21 3.16
N ASP A 147 -14.36 -7.64 3.15
CA ASP A 147 -13.32 -8.02 4.09
C ASP A 147 -12.15 -7.04 4.14
N ILE A 148 -11.11 -7.38 4.91
CA ILE A 148 -9.86 -6.64 5.06
C ILE A 148 -8.90 -6.99 3.92
N LEU A 149 -8.52 -5.99 3.12
CA LEU A 149 -7.47 -6.14 2.11
C LEU A 149 -6.08 -6.06 2.72
N THR A 150 -5.87 -5.12 3.63
CA THR A 150 -4.58 -4.90 4.30
C THR A 150 -4.83 -4.84 5.79
N GLU A 151 -4.34 -5.84 6.50
CA GLU A 151 -4.40 -5.91 7.95
C GLU A 151 -3.34 -4.98 8.55
N THR A 152 -3.79 -4.04 9.37
CA THR A 152 -2.93 -3.22 10.24
C THR A 152 -1.84 -2.44 9.50
N ILE A 153 -2.22 -1.38 8.78
CA ILE A 153 -1.28 -0.32 8.41
C ILE A 153 -0.92 0.44 9.69
N ARG A 154 0.37 0.43 10.06
CA ARG A 154 0.86 1.01 11.31
C ARG A 154 1.57 2.33 11.08
N PHE A 155 1.28 3.29 11.96
CA PHE A 155 1.93 4.59 12.02
C PHE A 155 2.48 4.88 13.42
N SER A 156 3.63 5.54 13.49
CA SER A 156 4.10 6.24 14.68
C SER A 156 3.52 7.66 14.67
N THR A 157 3.05 8.13 15.82
CA THR A 157 2.57 9.50 15.99
C THR A 157 3.74 10.43 16.34
N LEU A 158 3.88 11.54 15.62
CA LEU A 158 5.01 12.47 15.75
C LEU A 158 4.63 13.74 16.51
N ALA A 159 3.53 14.38 16.13
CA ALA A 159 3.08 15.65 16.68
C ALA A 159 1.55 15.71 16.75
N GLY A 160 1.03 16.45 17.73
CA GLY A 160 -0.42 16.61 17.90
C GLY A 160 -1.06 17.32 16.70
N GLY A 161 -2.21 16.81 16.26
CA GLY A 161 -2.91 17.33 15.08
C GLY A 161 -3.81 16.29 14.42
N GLU A 162 -4.53 16.72 13.37
CA GLU A 162 -5.32 15.85 12.52
C GLU A 162 -4.59 15.57 11.21
N SER A 163 -4.47 14.30 10.85
CA SER A 163 -3.92 13.82 9.60
C SER A 163 -5.04 13.14 8.79
N LEU A 164 -5.34 13.69 7.61
CA LEU A 164 -6.25 13.06 6.67
C LEU A 164 -5.54 11.89 5.99
N LEU A 165 -6.24 10.76 5.89
CA LEU A 165 -5.79 9.56 5.22
C LEU A 165 -6.53 9.45 3.89
N THR A 166 -5.81 9.65 2.78
CA THR A 166 -6.41 9.66 1.44
C THR A 166 -5.96 8.46 0.63
N LEU A 167 -6.93 7.77 0.04
CA LEU A 167 -6.70 6.67 -0.91
C LEU A 167 -6.61 7.23 -2.33
N SER A 168 -5.52 6.91 -3.01
CA SER A 168 -5.25 7.30 -4.39
C SER A 168 -4.68 6.12 -5.17
N ILE A 169 -4.77 6.18 -6.50
CA ILE A 169 -4.25 5.11 -7.39
C ILE A 169 -4.79 3.73 -6.95
N VAL A 170 -6.09 3.67 -6.61
CA VAL A 170 -6.73 2.41 -6.21
C VAL A 170 -7.10 1.64 -7.46
N SER A 171 -6.59 0.41 -7.58
CA SER A 171 -6.87 -0.50 -8.67
C SER A 171 -7.25 -1.86 -8.12
N LEU A 172 -8.37 -2.39 -8.58
CA LEU A 172 -8.81 -3.75 -8.32
C LEU A 172 -8.90 -4.50 -9.65
N SER A 173 -8.57 -5.79 -9.65
CA SER A 173 -8.78 -6.63 -10.82
C SER A 173 -9.33 -8.00 -10.43
N ALA A 174 -10.19 -8.55 -11.27
CA ALA A 174 -10.69 -9.91 -11.15
C ALA A 174 -9.56 -10.95 -11.34
N THR A 175 -9.80 -12.22 -11.01
CA THR A 175 -8.80 -13.28 -11.18
C THR A 175 -8.34 -13.49 -12.61
N GLY A 176 -9.20 -13.17 -13.60
CA GLY A 176 -8.85 -13.14 -15.02
C GLY A 176 -8.04 -11.93 -15.48
N GLY A 177 -7.65 -11.03 -14.57
CA GLY A 177 -6.88 -9.81 -14.86
C GLY A 177 -7.71 -8.66 -15.45
N SER A 178 -9.04 -8.80 -15.52
CA SER A 178 -9.92 -7.71 -15.94
C SER A 178 -10.05 -6.68 -14.82
N PRO A 179 -9.96 -5.37 -15.12
CA PRO A 179 -10.12 -4.34 -14.10
C PRO A 179 -11.54 -4.33 -13.54
N LEU A 180 -11.66 -4.05 -12.25
CA LEU A 180 -12.93 -3.81 -11.56
C LEU A 180 -13.06 -2.30 -11.32
N GLU A 181 -14.21 -1.74 -11.65
CA GLU A 181 -14.56 -0.38 -11.22
C GLU A 181 -14.54 -0.32 -9.70
N VAL A 182 -14.03 0.78 -9.14
CA VAL A 182 -13.85 0.90 -7.69
C VAL A 182 -14.18 2.31 -7.22
N THR A 183 -14.88 2.41 -6.10
CA THR A 183 -15.01 3.66 -5.35
C THR A 183 -14.11 3.65 -4.13
N THR A 184 -13.76 4.83 -3.62
CA THR A 184 -12.92 4.96 -2.44
C THR A 184 -13.60 5.77 -1.35
N THR A 185 -13.30 5.45 -0.09
CA THR A 185 -13.69 6.25 1.07
C THR A 185 -12.48 6.49 1.96
N ASP A 186 -12.11 7.76 2.08
CA ASP A 186 -11.00 8.25 2.90
C ASP A 186 -11.30 8.14 4.40
N GLY A 187 -10.28 8.41 5.22
CA GLY A 187 -10.41 8.46 6.67
C GLY A 187 -9.55 9.53 7.31
N SER A 188 -9.53 9.61 8.65
CA SER A 188 -8.65 10.53 9.37
C SER A 188 -8.17 9.96 10.71
N ILE A 189 -7.00 10.43 11.14
CA ILE A 189 -6.45 10.18 12.47
C ILE A 189 -6.16 11.52 13.12
N THR A 190 -6.72 11.74 14.31
CA THR A 190 -6.35 12.84 15.19
C THR A 190 -5.46 12.31 16.31
N PHE A 191 -4.22 12.81 16.39
CA PHE A 191 -3.35 12.57 17.53
C PHE A 191 -3.52 13.70 18.55
N ASP A 192 -4.10 13.35 19.70
CA ASP A 192 -4.26 14.26 20.83
C ASP A 192 -2.99 14.19 21.70
N ALA A 193 -2.01 15.03 21.37
CA ALA A 193 -0.75 15.05 22.10
C ALA A 193 -0.99 15.50 23.55
N PRO A 194 -0.46 14.80 24.56
CA PRO A 194 -0.58 15.24 25.93
C PRO A 194 0.02 16.65 26.07
N ALA A 195 -0.72 17.55 26.73
CA ALA A 195 -0.28 18.91 26.94
C ALA A 195 1.13 18.92 27.55
N THR A 196 2.11 19.49 26.83
CA THR A 196 3.44 19.70 27.36
C THR A 196 3.33 20.70 28.51
N VAL A 197 3.47 20.22 29.75
CA VAL A 197 3.58 21.11 30.91
C VAL A 197 4.87 21.92 30.77
N THR A 198 4.73 23.15 30.31
CA THR A 198 5.82 24.12 30.38
C THR A 198 5.96 24.46 31.85
N LEU A 199 6.99 23.90 32.49
CA LEU A 199 7.34 24.31 33.84
C LEU A 199 7.70 25.80 33.76
N THR A 200 6.88 26.66 34.36
CA THR A 200 7.25 28.06 34.58
C THR A 200 8.57 28.01 35.37
N PRO A 201 9.66 28.63 34.88
CA PRO A 201 10.89 28.67 35.64
C PRO A 201 10.57 29.27 37.01
N ILE A 202 10.87 28.51 38.07
CA ILE A 202 10.83 29.05 39.43
C ILE A 202 11.82 30.22 39.42
N GLU A 203 11.32 31.42 39.71
CA GLU A 203 12.16 32.59 39.96
C GLU A 203 13.21 32.16 40.99
N THR A 204 14.47 32.07 40.56
CA THR A 204 15.58 31.80 41.49
C THR A 204 15.59 32.95 42.48
N PRO A 205 15.47 32.71 43.80
CA PRO A 205 15.43 33.80 44.78
C PRO A 205 16.69 34.64 44.59
N VAL A 206 16.49 35.90 44.23
CA VAL A 206 17.57 36.89 44.16
C VAL A 206 18.25 36.89 45.54
N PRO A 207 19.57 36.67 45.64
CA PRO A 207 20.25 36.74 46.92
C PRO A 207 20.08 38.15 47.48
N THR A 208 19.36 38.26 48.61
CA THR A 208 19.26 39.51 49.36
C THR A 208 20.67 39.89 49.80
N THR A 209 21.23 40.95 49.22
CA THR A 209 22.48 41.54 49.70
C THR A 209 22.21 42.17 51.05
N THR A 210 22.53 41.46 52.13
CA THR A 210 22.60 42.06 53.47
C THR A 210 23.73 43.08 53.47
N ASN A 211 23.38 44.37 53.50
CA ASN A 211 24.34 45.44 53.69
C ASN A 211 24.96 45.32 55.10
N THR A 212 26.10 44.63 55.19
CA THR A 212 26.96 44.68 56.37
C THR A 212 27.57 46.08 56.46
N PRO A 213 27.39 46.84 57.54
CA PRO A 213 28.01 48.16 57.70
C PRO A 213 29.53 48.01 57.74
N VAL A 214 30.23 48.67 56.82
CA VAL A 214 31.69 48.76 56.81
C VAL A 214 32.14 49.77 57.88
N PRO A 215 33.04 49.42 58.82
CA PRO A 215 33.62 50.39 59.74
C PRO A 215 34.62 51.31 59.00
N PRO A 216 34.70 52.61 59.35
CA PRO A 216 35.67 53.50 58.73
C PRO A 216 37.09 53.09 59.15
N THR A 217 37.88 52.60 58.20
CA THR A 217 39.31 52.35 58.40
C THR A 217 40.09 53.55 57.91
N ASN A 218 40.53 54.38 58.86
CA ASN A 218 41.55 55.41 58.63
C ASN A 218 42.91 54.71 58.62
N THR A 219 43.50 54.49 57.43
CA THR A 219 44.92 54.12 57.34
C THR A 219 45.62 54.92 56.25
N PRO A 220 46.79 55.55 56.54
CA PRO A 220 47.49 56.43 55.61
C PRO A 220 48.25 55.67 54.53
N VAL A 221 48.38 56.32 53.37
CA VAL A 221 49.20 55.93 52.22
C VAL A 221 50.70 56.13 52.52
N PRO A 222 51.57 55.12 52.31
CA PRO A 222 53.00 55.32 52.11
C PRO A 222 53.36 55.22 50.60
N PRO A 223 54.39 55.95 50.12
CA PRO A 223 54.78 55.91 48.73
C PRO A 223 55.96 54.94 48.47
N THR A 224 56.17 54.67 47.18
CA THR A 224 57.49 54.56 46.50
C THR A 224 58.01 53.15 46.09
N ASP A 225 58.22 53.06 44.76
CA ASP A 225 59.20 52.33 43.92
C ASP A 225 59.19 50.80 43.71
N ALA A 226 58.88 50.44 42.44
CA ALA A 226 59.60 49.61 41.42
C ALA A 226 60.52 48.42 41.85
N PRO A 227 60.78 47.38 41.01
CA PRO A 227 60.60 47.27 39.54
C PRO A 227 59.99 45.94 39.00
N ALA A 228 59.76 45.89 37.68
CA ALA A 228 59.58 44.69 36.82
C ALA A 228 60.83 43.77 36.83
N PRO A 229 60.87 42.52 36.27
CA PRO A 229 60.00 41.86 35.27
C PRO A 229 59.58 40.42 35.69
N THR A 230 58.85 39.59 34.92
CA THR A 230 59.42 38.61 33.94
C THR A 230 58.27 37.75 33.38
N SER A 231 58.39 37.41 32.09
CA SER A 231 57.56 36.54 31.25
C SER A 231 57.47 35.06 31.66
N THR A 232 56.31 34.41 31.51
CA THR A 232 56.16 32.93 31.32
C THR A 232 54.73 32.60 30.79
N PRO A 233 54.43 31.40 30.24
CA PRO A 233 54.59 31.03 28.83
C PRO A 233 53.27 30.65 28.11
N SER A 234 53.42 30.40 26.80
CA SER A 234 52.46 29.90 25.80
C SER A 234 51.55 28.73 26.23
N PRO A 235 50.30 28.64 25.72
CA PRO A 235 49.45 27.46 25.89
C PRO A 235 49.98 26.24 25.09
N PRO A 236 49.63 25.00 25.52
CA PRO A 236 50.05 23.75 24.88
C PRO A 236 49.31 23.47 23.55
N PRO A 237 49.85 22.59 22.69
CA PRO A 237 49.37 22.39 21.32
C PRO A 237 48.11 21.51 21.23
N ASP A 238 47.32 21.79 20.19
CA ASP A 238 46.15 21.03 19.74
C ASP A 238 46.39 19.52 19.71
N VAL A 239 45.45 18.79 20.31
CA VAL A 239 45.37 17.32 20.22
C VAL A 239 44.85 16.95 18.82
N PRO A 240 45.55 16.09 18.07
CA PRO A 240 45.02 15.55 16.81
C PRO A 240 43.80 14.66 17.06
N ASN A 241 42.73 14.90 16.32
CA ASN A 241 41.58 14.00 16.21
C ASN A 241 42.03 12.66 15.62
N ASP A 242 42.04 11.62 16.44
CA ASP A 242 42.15 10.23 15.96
C ASP A 242 40.80 9.80 15.36
N PRO A 243 40.79 9.13 14.20
CA PRO A 243 39.57 8.55 13.63
C PRO A 243 39.10 7.35 14.48
N PRO A 244 37.78 7.12 14.61
CA PRO A 244 37.27 6.01 15.40
C PRO A 244 37.69 4.65 14.78
N ALA A 245 38.18 3.76 15.65
CA ALA A 245 38.54 2.40 15.31
C ALA A 245 37.33 1.60 14.76
N PRO A 246 37.53 0.68 13.81
CA PRO A 246 36.45 -0.15 13.30
C PRO A 246 35.92 -1.08 14.41
N THR A 247 34.63 -1.00 14.65
CA THR A 247 33.88 -1.89 15.55
C THR A 247 33.96 -3.33 15.03
N ALA A 248 34.39 -4.25 15.90
CA ALA A 248 34.48 -5.67 15.61
C ALA A 248 33.08 -6.25 15.32
N THR A 249 32.93 -6.83 14.14
CA THR A 249 31.78 -7.65 13.75
C THR A 249 31.77 -8.92 14.61
N ALA A 250 30.71 -9.12 15.39
CA ALA A 250 30.46 -10.40 16.05
C ALA A 250 30.07 -11.44 14.98
N GLU A 251 30.91 -12.45 14.80
CA GLU A 251 30.62 -13.62 13.98
C GLU A 251 29.62 -14.50 14.74
N ILE A 252 28.41 -14.65 14.20
CA ILE A 252 27.38 -15.55 14.74
C ILE A 252 27.69 -16.96 14.23
N THR A 253 28.24 -17.81 15.10
CA THR A 253 28.38 -19.24 14.83
C THR A 253 26.99 -19.89 14.83
N VAL A 254 26.53 -20.34 13.66
CA VAL A 254 25.29 -21.11 13.51
C VAL A 254 25.55 -22.54 13.98
N THR A 255 25.03 -22.91 15.13
CA THR A 255 24.99 -24.32 15.57
C THR A 255 23.79 -25.00 14.93
N THR A 256 24.01 -25.78 13.88
CA THR A 256 22.98 -26.66 13.31
C THR A 256 22.64 -27.74 14.32
N THR A 257 21.41 -27.72 14.84
CA THR A 257 20.88 -28.80 15.67
C THR A 257 20.39 -29.90 14.73
N ASP A 258 21.02 -31.08 14.80
CA ASP A 258 20.60 -32.28 14.08
C ASP A 258 19.14 -32.62 14.43
N THR A 259 18.30 -32.65 13.40
CA THR A 259 16.93 -33.17 13.49
C THR A 259 17.00 -34.69 13.47
N PRO A 260 16.45 -35.41 14.46
CA PRO A 260 16.50 -36.87 14.45
C PRO A 260 15.61 -37.43 13.34
N THR A 261 16.21 -38.32 12.54
CA THR A 261 15.56 -39.15 11.51
C THR A 261 14.34 -39.89 12.09
N PRO A 262 13.16 -39.81 11.46
CA PRO A 262 12.01 -40.61 11.89
C PRO A 262 12.23 -42.09 11.59
N THR A 263 12.09 -42.92 12.61
CA THR A 263 12.11 -44.38 12.51
C THR A 263 10.95 -44.86 11.64
N GLU A 264 11.29 -45.44 10.49
CA GLU A 264 10.38 -46.17 9.63
C GLU A 264 9.91 -47.45 10.36
N VAL A 265 8.60 -47.57 10.58
CA VAL A 265 7.96 -48.82 11.00
C VAL A 265 7.24 -49.39 9.78
N SER A 266 7.63 -50.61 9.40
CA SER A 266 7.01 -51.40 8.32
C SER A 266 7.24 -52.89 8.63
N PRO A 267 6.36 -53.82 8.21
CA PRO A 267 4.91 -53.77 8.04
C PRO A 267 4.13 -54.50 9.16
#